data_AF-A0ABD0SWV7-F1
#
_entry.id   AF-A0ABD0SWV7-F1
#
_cell.length_a   1.000
_cell.length_b   1.000
_cell.length_c   1.000
_cell.angle_alpha   90.00
_cell.angle_beta   90.00
_cell.angle_gamma   90.00
#
_symmetry.space_group_name_H-M   'P 1'
#
loop_
_entity.id
_entity.type
_entity.pdbx_description
1 polymer ?
#
loop_
_entity_poly.entity_id
_entity_poly.type
_entity_poly.pdbx_seq_one_letter_code
_entity_poly.pdbx_strand_id
1 'polypeptide(L)'
;MACARGLCTADKVFIFINIAFAMYSGAMLATAARLAWDPSTYTWFRFLCAAQYRVSCAYVLAAGVWLCALVYLAAATRCLRLYAAGVACLVASEVAYGAWMAASLAAWWRSAPEAELARHGMDVMHDLKPALLAIDRYRDVARPLYDMIEEVEREAPNNAFVIIVFGVLGAVLQVAAFIMAVRLARRARGSSAGSLPEKACAVADEDSDTGAPTAPPGWRKRANLGMYTILDKIF
;
A
#
# COMPACT_ATOMS: atom_id res chain seq x y z
N MET A 1 21.96 -15.47 -29.30
CA MET A 1 20.91 -14.50 -28.89
C MET A 1 21.47 -13.65 -27.75
N ALA A 2 22.21 -12.59 -28.08
CA ALA A 2 22.81 -11.70 -27.08
C ALA A 2 21.82 -10.57 -26.81
N CYS A 3 20.98 -10.72 -25.78
CA CYS A 3 20.26 -9.59 -25.23
C CYS A 3 21.33 -8.63 -24.67
N ALA A 4 21.46 -7.42 -25.23
CA ALA A 4 22.43 -6.45 -24.77
C ALA A 4 22.28 -6.30 -23.25
N ARG A 5 23.35 -6.47 -22.46
CA ARG A 5 23.30 -6.61 -20.99
C ARG A 5 22.34 -5.63 -20.29
N GLY A 6 22.18 -4.41 -20.80
CA GLY A 6 21.26 -3.40 -20.24
C GLY A 6 19.75 -3.66 -20.46
N LEU A 7 19.34 -4.49 -21.43
CA LEU A 7 17.93 -4.87 -21.68
C LEU A 7 17.45 -5.88 -20.64
N CYS A 8 18.20 -6.97 -20.45
CA CYS A 8 17.89 -7.97 -19.42
C CYS A 8 17.91 -7.39 -18.01
N THR A 9 18.78 -6.41 -17.72
CA THR A 9 18.80 -5.78 -16.38
C THR A 9 17.57 -4.91 -16.16
N ALA A 10 17.09 -4.20 -17.18
CA ALA A 10 15.94 -3.31 -17.02
C ALA A 10 14.63 -4.08 -16.76
N ASP A 11 14.39 -5.17 -17.49
CA ASP A 11 13.21 -6.01 -17.28
C ASP A 11 13.24 -6.69 -15.91
N LYS A 12 14.40 -7.20 -15.48
CA LYS A 12 14.56 -7.80 -14.15
C LYS A 12 14.29 -6.79 -13.03
N VAL A 13 14.86 -5.59 -13.12
CA VAL A 13 14.63 -4.53 -12.12
C VAL A 13 13.15 -4.14 -12.08
N PHE A 14 12.48 -4.04 -13.23
CA PHE A 14 11.05 -3.75 -13.28
C PHE A 14 10.21 -4.83 -12.60
N ILE A 15 10.56 -6.11 -12.77
CA ILE A 15 9.92 -7.23 -12.06
C ILE A 15 10.13 -7.11 -10.56
N PHE A 16 11.36 -6.86 -10.10
CA PHE A 16 11.66 -6.70 -8.66
C PHE A 16 10.86 -5.56 -8.03
N ILE A 17 10.77 -4.41 -8.71
CA ILE A 17 9.98 -3.27 -8.23
C ILE A 17 8.50 -3.65 -8.08
N ASN A 18 7.92 -4.38 -9.04
CA ASN A 18 6.52 -4.79 -8.96
C ASN A 18 6.26 -5.89 -7.93
N ILE A 19 7.24 -6.76 -7.64
CA ILE A 19 7.16 -7.68 -6.50
C ILE A 19 7.13 -6.88 -5.19
N ALA A 20 7.98 -5.86 -5.05
CA ALA A 20 7.95 -4.98 -3.88
C ALA A 20 6.60 -4.25 -3.76
N PHE A 21 6.02 -3.75 -4.86
CA PHE A 21 4.68 -3.16 -4.85
C PHE A 21 3.58 -4.15 -4.48
N ALA A 22 3.69 -5.42 -4.88
CA ALA A 22 2.75 -6.44 -4.45
C ALA A 22 2.81 -6.63 -2.92
N MET A 23 4.01 -6.65 -2.35
CA MET A 23 4.21 -6.73 -0.89
C MET A 23 3.67 -5.49 -0.17
N TYR A 24 3.97 -4.27 -0.67
CA TYR A 24 3.44 -3.02 -0.13
C TYR A 24 1.92 -2.97 -0.18
N SER A 25 1.33 -3.40 -1.30
CA SER A 25 -0.12 -3.49 -1.44
C SER A 25 -0.73 -4.40 -0.38
N GLY A 26 -0.18 -5.61 -0.21
CA GLY A 26 -0.62 -6.55 0.82
C GLY A 26 -0.53 -5.95 2.23
N ALA A 27 0.57 -5.26 2.54
CA ALA A 27 0.75 -4.58 3.81
C ALA A 27 -0.26 -3.44 4.01
N MET A 28 -0.56 -2.64 2.98
CA MET A 28 -1.57 -1.59 3.04
C MET A 28 -2.98 -2.15 3.24
N LEU A 29 -3.35 -3.21 2.52
CA LEU A 29 -4.65 -3.86 2.67
C LEU A 29 -4.82 -4.51 4.05
N ALA A 30 -3.78 -5.18 4.56
CA ALA A 30 -3.77 -5.69 5.92
C ALA A 30 -3.90 -4.57 6.96
N THR A 31 -3.21 -3.45 6.73
CA THR A 31 -3.30 -2.25 7.59
C THR A 31 -4.71 -1.66 7.56
N ALA A 32 -5.32 -1.52 6.38
CA ALA A 32 -6.69 -1.04 6.22
C ALA A 32 -7.70 -1.96 6.92
N ALA A 33 -7.54 -3.28 6.77
CA ALA A 33 -8.35 -4.28 7.45
C ALA A 33 -8.21 -4.15 8.98
N ARG A 34 -6.99 -4.00 9.49
CA ARG A 34 -6.75 -3.79 10.93
C ARG A 34 -7.39 -2.49 11.42
N LEU A 35 -7.24 -1.40 10.68
CA LEU A 35 -7.88 -0.13 11.02
C LEU A 35 -9.41 -0.23 11.04
N ALA A 36 -10.02 -1.05 10.18
CA ALA A 36 -11.46 -1.22 10.12
C ALA A 36 -12.01 -2.15 11.22
N TRP A 37 -11.32 -3.25 11.52
CA TRP A 37 -11.83 -4.32 12.40
C TRP A 37 -11.31 -4.30 13.83
N ASP A 38 -10.16 -3.69 14.12
CA ASP A 38 -9.62 -3.65 15.48
C ASP A 38 -9.94 -2.30 16.15
N PRO A 39 -10.93 -2.24 17.05
CA PRO A 39 -11.31 -1.01 17.73
C PRO A 39 -10.27 -0.53 18.74
N SER A 40 -9.34 -1.40 19.18
CA SER A 40 -8.30 -1.06 20.15
C SER A 40 -7.09 -0.37 19.51
N THR A 41 -6.85 -0.63 18.22
CA THR A 41 -5.74 -0.06 17.46
C THR A 41 -6.06 1.40 17.09
N TYR A 42 -5.30 2.36 17.64
CA TYR A 42 -5.44 3.81 17.45
C TYR A 42 -6.75 4.44 17.97
N THR A 43 -7.28 3.94 19.10
CA THR A 43 -8.44 4.54 19.81
C THR A 43 -8.33 6.05 19.94
N TRP A 44 -7.18 6.56 20.39
CA TRP A 44 -6.91 7.99 20.53
C TRP A 44 -7.09 8.78 19.23
N PHE A 45 -6.58 8.28 18.10
CA PHE A 45 -6.71 8.95 16.82
C PHE A 45 -8.16 8.92 16.31
N ARG A 46 -8.89 7.84 16.59
CA ARG A 46 -10.31 7.71 16.27
C ARG A 46 -11.18 8.67 17.08
N PHE A 47 -10.86 8.91 18.34
CA PHE A 47 -11.62 9.83 19.21
C PHE A 47 -11.26 11.29 18.96
N LEU A 48 -9.97 11.63 18.90
CA LEU A 48 -9.50 13.02 18.79
C LEU A 48 -9.56 13.55 17.34
N CYS A 49 -9.48 12.67 16.35
CA CYS A 49 -9.35 13.04 14.93
C CYS A 49 -10.23 12.15 14.05
N ALA A 50 -11.51 12.03 14.38
CA ALA A 50 -12.45 11.10 13.74
C ALA A 50 -12.53 11.28 12.21
N ALA A 51 -12.53 12.52 11.72
CA ALA A 51 -12.58 12.81 10.28
C ALA A 51 -11.30 12.34 9.57
N GLN A 52 -10.13 12.68 10.11
CA GLN A 52 -8.83 12.29 9.58
C GLN A 52 -8.65 10.78 9.59
N TYR A 53 -9.10 10.11 10.66
CA TYR A 53 -9.10 8.66 10.75
C TYR A 53 -9.95 8.00 9.66
N ARG A 54 -11.20 8.45 9.44
CA ARG A 54 -12.07 7.89 8.39
C ARG A 54 -11.48 8.06 6.99
N VAL A 55 -10.91 9.23 6.71
CA VAL A 55 -10.24 9.49 5.42
C VAL A 55 -9.00 8.62 5.28
N SER A 56 -8.21 8.44 6.35
CA SER A 56 -7.03 7.56 6.35
C SER A 56 -7.41 6.11 6.06
N CYS A 57 -8.45 5.57 6.70
CA CYS A 57 -8.92 4.21 6.45
C CYS A 57 -9.33 4.01 4.99
N ALA A 58 -10.11 4.95 4.43
CA ALA A 58 -10.54 4.88 3.04
C ALA A 58 -9.36 5.02 2.07
N TYR A 59 -8.44 5.94 2.37
CA TYR A 59 -7.27 6.21 1.53
C TYR A 59 -6.31 5.01 1.49
N VAL A 60 -5.95 4.43 2.65
CA VAL A 60 -5.05 3.27 2.71
C VAL A 60 -5.65 2.07 1.97
N LEU A 61 -6.96 1.85 2.09
CA LEU A 61 -7.65 0.80 1.33
C LEU A 61 -7.59 1.07 -0.18
N ALA A 62 -7.95 2.30 -0.61
CA ALA A 62 -7.94 2.68 -2.01
C ALA A 62 -6.54 2.60 -2.64
N ALA A 63 -5.52 3.07 -1.92
CA ALA A 63 -4.12 3.03 -2.35
C ALA A 63 -3.62 1.58 -2.47
N GLY A 64 -3.97 0.70 -1.52
CA GLY A 64 -3.66 -0.73 -1.60
C GLY A 64 -4.31 -1.39 -2.82
N VAL A 65 -5.61 -1.18 -3.04
CA VAL A 65 -6.31 -1.72 -4.23
C VAL A 65 -5.70 -1.18 -5.52
N TRP A 66 -5.36 0.12 -5.57
CA TRP A 66 -4.72 0.74 -6.73
C TRP A 66 -3.34 0.13 -7.01
N LEU A 67 -2.50 -0.07 -5.99
CA LEU A 67 -1.21 -0.76 -6.13
C LEU A 67 -1.38 -2.19 -6.67
N CYS A 68 -2.37 -2.95 -6.19
CA CYS A 68 -2.71 -4.25 -6.77
C CYS A 68 -3.04 -4.17 -8.26
N ALA A 69 -3.84 -3.19 -8.67
CA ALA A 69 -4.18 -2.98 -10.08
C ALA A 69 -2.94 -2.61 -10.92
N LEU A 70 -2.02 -1.80 -10.39
CA LEU A 70 -0.77 -1.47 -11.06
C LEU A 70 0.13 -2.70 -11.24
N VAL A 71 0.25 -3.56 -10.22
CA VAL A 71 1.02 -4.81 -10.32
C VAL A 71 0.41 -5.73 -11.39
N TYR A 72 -0.92 -5.83 -11.46
CA TYR A 72 -1.60 -6.59 -12.51
C TYR A 72 -1.32 -6.01 -13.91
N LEU A 73 -1.39 -4.69 -14.07
CA LEU A 73 -1.05 -4.00 -15.32
C LEU A 73 0.41 -4.21 -15.74
N ALA A 74 1.34 -4.26 -14.78
CA ALA A 74 2.74 -4.57 -15.05
C ALA A 74 2.91 -6.00 -15.60
N ALA A 75 2.19 -6.97 -15.05
CA ALA A 75 2.21 -8.36 -15.52
C ALA A 75 1.62 -8.50 -16.94
N ALA A 76 0.63 -7.69 -17.29
CA ALA A 76 0.02 -7.71 -18.61
C ALA A 76 0.95 -7.19 -19.73
N THR A 77 2.01 -6.43 -19.41
CA THR A 77 3.08 -5.86 -20.28
C THR A 77 2.67 -5.02 -21.48
N ARG A 78 1.39 -5.04 -21.91
CA ARG A 78 0.88 -4.36 -23.11
C ARG A 78 0.54 -2.88 -22.91
N CYS A 79 0.44 -2.42 -21.66
CA CYS A 79 -0.05 -1.07 -21.33
C CYS A 79 0.91 -0.29 -20.42
N LEU A 80 2.21 -0.27 -20.73
CA LEU A 80 3.24 0.41 -19.91
C LEU A 80 2.98 1.92 -19.71
N ARG A 81 2.30 2.59 -20.65
CA ARG A 81 1.90 4.00 -20.50
C ARG A 81 0.79 4.17 -19.47
N LEU A 82 -0.20 3.27 -19.46
CA LEU A 82 -1.27 3.27 -18.47
C LEU A 82 -0.71 2.99 -17.08
N TYR A 83 0.23 2.05 -16.98
CA TYR A 83 0.97 1.80 -15.75
C TYR A 83 1.73 3.04 -15.28
N ALA A 84 2.50 3.70 -16.16
CA ALA A 84 3.24 4.92 -15.80
C ALA A 84 2.31 6.07 -15.37
N ALA A 85 1.19 6.27 -16.06
CA ALA A 85 0.17 7.24 -15.68
C ALA A 85 -0.46 6.89 -14.33
N GLY A 86 -0.71 5.61 -14.07
CA GLY A 86 -1.27 5.14 -12.82
C GLY A 86 -0.31 5.29 -11.63
N VAL A 87 1.00 5.07 -11.82
CA VAL A 87 2.04 5.37 -10.82
C VAL A 87 2.12 6.87 -10.56
N ALA A 88 2.08 7.72 -11.59
CA ALA A 88 2.10 9.16 -11.42
C ALA A 88 0.85 9.68 -10.67
N CYS A 89 -0.32 9.10 -10.98
CA CYS A 89 -1.57 9.39 -10.26
C CYS A 89 -1.46 9.01 -8.78
N LEU A 90 -0.87 7.84 -8.47
CA LEU A 90 -0.64 7.41 -7.10
C LEU A 90 0.26 8.39 -6.34
N VAL A 91 1.42 8.76 -6.91
CA VAL A 91 2.35 9.73 -6.31
C VAL A 91 1.65 11.07 -6.04
N ALA A 92 0.91 11.59 -7.03
CA ALA A 92 0.17 12.84 -6.86
C ALA A 92 -0.87 12.75 -5.73
N SER A 93 -1.57 11.61 -5.63
CA SER A 93 -2.52 11.36 -4.55
C SER A 93 -1.86 11.28 -3.17
N GLU A 94 -0.67 10.67 -3.06
CA GLU A 94 0.07 10.53 -1.81
C GLU A 94 0.58 11.88 -1.31
N VAL A 95 1.10 12.71 -2.21
CA VAL A 95 1.53 14.08 -1.89
C VAL A 95 0.33 14.93 -1.47
N ALA A 96 -0.78 14.87 -2.22
CA ALA A 96 -1.99 15.61 -1.89
C ALA A 96 -2.58 15.18 -0.55
N TYR A 97 -2.65 13.88 -0.30
CA TYR A 97 -3.12 13.31 0.96
C TYR A 97 -2.20 13.69 2.13
N GLY A 98 -0.87 13.58 1.96
CA GLY A 98 0.09 13.96 2.99
C GLY A 98 0.04 15.45 3.33
N ALA A 99 -0.05 16.31 2.32
CA ALA A 99 -0.21 17.75 2.50
C ALA A 99 -1.53 18.09 3.21
N TRP A 100 -2.64 17.48 2.78
CA TRP A 100 -3.94 17.64 3.41
C TRP A 100 -3.95 17.16 4.87
N MET A 101 -3.33 16.01 5.16
CA MET A 101 -3.25 15.45 6.51
C MET A 101 -2.45 16.37 7.43
N ALA A 102 -1.29 16.84 6.97
CA ALA A 102 -0.46 17.77 7.74
C ALA A 102 -1.18 19.10 8.01
N ALA A 103 -1.83 19.68 6.99
CA ALA A 103 -2.61 20.90 7.15
C ALA A 103 -3.81 20.70 8.09
N SER A 104 -4.52 19.58 7.97
CA SER A 104 -5.70 19.25 8.78
C SER A 104 -5.32 19.02 10.24
N LEU A 105 -4.21 18.32 10.52
CA LEU A 105 -3.69 18.14 11.87
C LEU A 105 -3.18 19.45 12.46
N ALA A 106 -2.49 20.28 11.68
CA ALA A 106 -2.02 21.58 12.14
C ALA A 106 -3.18 22.55 12.43
N ALA A 107 -4.25 22.51 11.63
CA ALA A 107 -5.47 23.26 11.88
C ALA A 107 -6.20 22.74 13.13
N TRP A 108 -6.43 21.42 13.20
CA TRP A 108 -7.04 20.78 14.37
C TRP A 108 -6.28 21.12 15.65
N TRP A 109 -4.95 21.03 15.64
CA TRP A 109 -4.11 21.37 16.77
C TRP A 109 -4.34 22.80 17.25
N ARG A 110 -4.54 23.76 16.34
CA ARG A 110 -4.69 25.17 16.69
C ARG A 110 -6.10 25.55 17.12
N SER A 111 -7.13 24.92 16.57
CA SER A 111 -8.51 25.41 16.69
C SER A 111 -9.50 24.46 17.37
N ALA A 112 -9.17 23.18 17.53
CA ALA A 112 -10.13 22.22 18.09
C ALA A 112 -10.12 22.23 19.63
N PRO A 113 -11.29 22.26 20.29
CA PRO A 113 -11.37 22.15 21.75
C PRO A 113 -10.86 20.78 22.26
N GLU A 114 -10.99 19.73 21.44
CA GLU A 114 -10.41 18.41 21.71
C GLU A 114 -8.87 18.42 21.74
N ALA A 115 -8.24 19.36 21.05
CA ALA A 115 -6.79 19.54 21.09
C ALA A 115 -6.34 20.18 22.42
N GLU A 116 -7.18 20.97 23.08
CA GLU A 116 -6.91 21.43 24.46
C GLU A 116 -6.97 20.25 25.44
N LEU A 117 -7.91 19.32 25.25
CA LEU A 117 -7.97 18.07 26.00
C LEU A 117 -6.73 17.20 25.75
N ALA A 118 -6.22 17.14 24.53
CA ALA A 118 -4.98 16.43 24.22
C ALA A 118 -3.76 17.10 24.87
N ARG A 119 -3.69 18.44 24.87
CA ARG A 119 -2.65 19.22 25.57
C ARG A 119 -2.68 18.99 27.08
N HIS A 120 -3.84 19.19 27.70
CA HIS A 120 -4.04 18.91 29.11
C HIS A 120 -3.79 17.43 29.44
N GLY A 121 -4.14 16.52 28.53
CA GLY A 121 -3.84 15.10 28.66
C GLY A 121 -2.34 14.81 28.67
N MET A 122 -1.54 15.45 27.82
CA MET A 122 -0.08 15.31 27.85
C MET A 122 0.52 15.90 29.13
N ASP A 123 0.03 17.05 29.58
CA ASP A 123 0.49 17.70 30.82
C ASP A 123 0.13 16.83 32.05
N VAL A 124 -1.12 16.35 32.12
CA VAL A 124 -1.57 15.42 33.16
C VAL A 124 -0.80 14.12 33.09
N MET A 125 -0.48 13.58 31.91
CA MET A 125 0.36 12.38 31.80
C MET A 125 1.77 12.60 32.36
N HIS A 126 2.32 13.82 32.22
CA HIS A 126 3.61 14.19 32.78
C HIS A 126 3.58 14.20 34.33
N ASP A 127 2.48 14.70 34.90
CA ASP A 127 2.26 14.77 36.35
C ASP A 127 1.76 13.45 36.97
N LEU A 128 1.06 12.63 36.20
CA LEU A 128 0.48 11.37 36.63
C LEU A 128 1.55 10.28 36.81
N LYS A 129 2.61 10.30 35.99
CA LYS A 129 3.75 9.36 36.10
C LYS A 129 4.38 9.35 37.50
N PRO A 130 4.80 10.50 38.07
CA PRO A 130 5.33 10.51 39.43
C PRO A 130 4.25 10.24 40.49
N ALA A 131 2.99 10.66 40.27
CA ALA A 131 1.89 10.40 41.20
C ALA A 131 1.53 8.90 41.30
N LEU A 132 1.59 8.15 40.19
CA LEU A 132 1.38 6.70 40.15
C LEU A 132 2.45 5.95 40.96
N LEU A 133 3.68 6.44 40.98
CA LEU A 133 4.78 5.90 41.79
C LEU A 133 4.65 6.25 43.28
N ALA A 134 3.98 7.35 43.61
CA ALA A 134 3.78 7.81 44.99
C ALA A 134 2.65 7.07 45.74
N ILE A 135 1.73 6.41 45.02
CA ILE A 135 0.60 5.70 45.63
C ILE A 135 0.99 4.26 45.95
N ASP A 136 1.60 4.07 47.12
CA ASP A 136 2.06 2.77 47.62
C ASP A 136 0.90 1.75 47.76
N ARG A 137 -0.34 2.23 47.93
CA ARG A 137 -1.56 1.41 48.09
C ARG A 137 -2.01 0.69 46.81
N TYR A 138 -1.66 1.19 45.63
CA TYR A 138 -2.06 0.60 44.33
C TYR A 138 -0.85 0.22 43.47
N ARG A 139 0.31 0.04 44.10
CA ARG A 139 1.58 -0.24 43.43
C ARG A 139 1.50 -1.40 42.43
N ASP A 140 0.73 -2.44 42.75
CA ASP A 140 0.57 -3.63 41.90
C ASP A 140 -0.19 -3.36 40.60
N VAL A 141 -1.03 -2.31 40.56
CA VAL A 141 -1.78 -1.91 39.35
C VAL A 141 -1.12 -0.71 38.66
N ALA A 142 -0.52 0.19 39.43
CA ALA A 142 0.19 1.36 38.92
C ALA A 142 1.45 0.99 38.13
N ARG A 143 2.17 -0.05 38.56
CA ARG A 143 3.44 -0.47 37.93
C ARG A 143 3.24 -1.03 36.52
N PRO A 144 2.31 -1.97 36.26
CA PRO A 144 2.00 -2.41 34.89
C PRO A 144 1.54 -1.26 33.97
N LEU A 145 0.75 -0.32 34.50
CA LEU A 145 0.31 0.86 33.74
C LEU A 145 1.49 1.78 33.39
N TYR A 146 2.38 2.04 34.35
CA TYR A 146 3.58 2.83 34.15
C TYR A 146 4.51 2.19 33.12
N ASP A 147 4.78 0.88 33.26
CA ASP A 147 5.62 0.12 32.33
C ASP A 147 5.03 0.16 30.91
N MET A 148 3.71 0.05 30.76
CA MET A 148 3.04 0.17 29.46
C MET A 148 3.17 1.58 28.86
N ILE A 149 3.07 2.64 29.67
CA ILE A 149 3.24 4.03 29.22
C ILE A 149 4.70 4.26 28.78
N GLU A 150 5.66 3.80 29.56
CA GLU A 150 7.09 3.95 29.27
C GLU A 150 7.50 3.17 28.01
N GLU A 151 6.97 1.96 27.84
CA GLU A 151 7.18 1.18 26.62
C GLU A 151 6.61 1.91 25.39
N VAL A 152 5.38 2.43 25.48
CA VAL A 152 4.77 3.19 24.37
C VAL A 152 5.57 4.45 24.03
N GLU A 153 6.08 5.19 25.02
CA GLU A 153 6.90 6.38 24.78
C GLU A 153 8.27 6.03 24.19
N ARG A 154 8.86 4.91 24.62
CA ARG A 154 10.13 4.41 24.08
C ARG A 154 9.97 3.89 22.64
N GLU A 155 8.86 3.26 22.33
CA GLU A 155 8.57 2.71 21.00
C GLU A 155 7.99 3.75 20.02
N ALA A 156 7.32 4.81 20.50
CA ALA A 156 6.76 5.86 19.67
C ALA A 156 7.75 6.47 18.64
N PRO A 157 8.98 6.88 19.02
CA PRO A 157 9.95 7.39 18.04
C PRO A 157 10.41 6.30 17.05
N ASN A 158 10.50 5.05 17.49
CA ASN A 158 10.85 3.93 16.61
C ASN A 158 9.75 3.67 15.58
N ASN A 159 8.49 3.71 15.97
CA ASN A 159 7.36 3.52 15.07
C ASN A 159 7.27 4.65 14.04
N ALA A 160 7.48 5.91 14.45
CA ALA A 160 7.54 7.05 13.53
C ALA A 160 8.70 6.91 12.54
N PHE A 161 9.88 6.50 13.01
CA PHE A 161 11.05 6.24 12.17
C PHE A 161 10.76 5.16 11.12
N VAL A 162 10.14 4.05 11.52
CA VAL A 162 9.74 2.96 10.61
C VAL A 162 8.80 3.47 9.53
N ILE A 163 7.76 4.23 9.89
CA ILE A 163 6.82 4.82 8.92
C ILE A 163 7.54 5.72 7.92
N ILE A 164 8.46 6.58 8.39
CA ILE A 164 9.24 7.47 7.52
C ILE A 164 10.13 6.67 6.57
N VAL A 165 10.84 5.66 7.07
CA VAL A 165 11.71 4.81 6.24
C VAL A 165 10.91 4.08 5.17
N PHE A 166 9.78 3.47 5.52
CA PHE A 166 8.89 2.83 4.54
C PHE A 166 8.30 3.84 3.55
N GLY A 167 7.97 5.05 3.99
CA GLY A 167 7.52 6.13 3.10
C GLY A 167 8.58 6.55 2.08
N VAL A 168 9.83 6.77 2.53
CA VAL A 168 10.96 7.11 1.65
C VAL A 168 11.25 5.98 0.67
N LEU A 169 11.27 4.73 1.16
CA LEU A 169 11.50 3.56 0.32
C LEU A 169 10.39 3.41 -0.74
N GLY A 170 9.12 3.62 -0.36
CA GLY A 170 7.99 3.65 -1.28
C GLY A 170 8.15 4.71 -2.37
N ALA A 171 8.50 5.95 -2.00
CA ALA A 171 8.72 7.03 -2.95
C ALA A 171 9.85 6.72 -3.95
N VAL A 172 10.97 6.17 -3.46
CA VAL A 172 12.09 5.74 -4.34
C VAL A 172 11.64 4.67 -5.31
N LEU A 173 10.88 3.67 -4.85
CA LEU A 173 10.35 2.60 -5.69
C LEU A 173 9.36 3.12 -6.75
N GLN A 174 8.50 4.08 -6.42
CA GLN A 174 7.57 4.73 -7.36
C GLN A 174 8.29 5.53 -8.44
N VAL A 175 9.30 6.31 -8.07
CA VAL A 175 10.14 7.03 -9.04
C VAL A 175 10.85 6.04 -9.96
N ALA A 176 11.42 4.96 -9.40
CA ALA A 176 12.06 3.92 -10.19
C ALA A 176 11.06 3.22 -11.13
N ALA A 177 9.88 2.85 -10.64
CA ALA A 177 8.81 2.22 -11.42
C ALA A 177 8.41 3.08 -12.62
N PHE A 178 8.19 4.38 -12.39
CA PHE A 178 7.84 5.34 -13.44
C PHE A 178 8.93 5.45 -14.51
N ILE A 179 10.19 5.66 -14.08
CA ILE A 179 11.33 5.78 -15.01
C ILE A 179 11.48 4.51 -15.84
N MET A 180 11.34 3.33 -15.22
CA MET A 180 11.47 2.05 -15.91
C MET A 180 10.32 1.81 -16.89
N ALA A 181 9.08 2.09 -16.49
CA ALA A 181 7.91 1.97 -17.36
C ALA A 181 8.01 2.88 -18.59
N VAL A 182 8.43 4.14 -18.40
CA VAL A 182 8.65 5.08 -19.51
C VAL A 182 9.78 4.62 -20.44
N ARG A 183 10.90 4.12 -19.88
CA ARG A 183 12.02 3.58 -20.67
C ARG A 183 11.59 2.38 -21.50
N LEU A 184 10.83 1.45 -20.93
CA LEU A 184 10.30 0.28 -21.65
C LEU A 184 9.27 0.69 -22.71
N ALA A 185 8.36 1.61 -22.39
CA ALA A 185 7.35 2.09 -23.34
C ALA A 185 7.94 2.84 -24.54
N ARG A 186 8.98 3.66 -24.34
CA ARG A 186 9.68 4.36 -25.44
C ARG A 186 10.39 3.37 -26.36
N ARG A 187 10.92 2.27 -25.83
CA ARG A 187 11.61 1.23 -26.61
C ARG A 187 10.66 0.38 -27.45
N ALA A 188 9.50 0.00 -26.89
CA ALA A 188 8.46 -0.72 -27.65
C ALA A 188 8.02 0.05 -28.91
N ARG A 189 7.97 1.39 -28.81
CA ARG A 189 7.66 2.27 -29.93
C ARG A 189 8.80 2.37 -30.95
N GLY A 190 10.05 2.34 -30.49
CA GLY A 190 11.24 2.35 -31.36
C GLY A 190 11.39 1.06 -32.17
N SER A 191 11.01 -0.09 -31.62
CA SER A 191 10.96 -1.36 -32.36
C SER A 191 9.74 -1.47 -33.30
N SER A 192 8.62 -0.80 -32.99
CA SER A 192 7.42 -0.79 -33.84
C SER A 192 7.44 0.27 -34.94
N ALA A 193 8.44 1.16 -35.01
CA ALA A 193 8.56 2.15 -36.09
C ALA A 193 8.85 1.53 -37.48
N GLY A 194 8.99 0.20 -37.56
CA GLY A 194 9.03 -0.58 -38.81
C GLY A 194 7.71 -1.28 -39.19
N SER A 195 6.63 -1.15 -38.42
CA SER A 195 5.34 -1.77 -38.72
C SER A 195 4.16 -0.87 -38.31
N LEU A 196 3.27 -0.63 -39.29
CA LEU A 196 2.03 0.18 -39.27
C LEU A 196 1.12 0.06 -38.03
N PRO A 197 0.17 1.00 -37.81
CA PRO A 197 -0.20 1.46 -36.46
C PRO A 197 -1.11 0.51 -35.67
N GLU A 198 -0.71 0.44 -34.40
CA GLU A 198 -1.28 -0.21 -33.22
C GLU A 198 -2.69 0.34 -32.86
N LYS A 199 -3.75 -0.39 -33.22
CA LYS A 199 -5.03 -0.38 -32.49
C LYS A 199 -4.95 -1.46 -31.40
N ALA A 200 -4.49 -1.10 -30.22
CA ALA A 200 -4.48 -2.02 -29.07
C ALA A 200 -4.70 -1.28 -27.73
N CYS A 201 -5.67 -0.36 -27.71
CA CYS A 201 -6.29 0.18 -26.50
C CYS A 201 -7.72 0.64 -26.81
N ALA A 202 -8.45 -0.11 -27.65
CA ALA A 202 -9.90 0.08 -27.78
C ALA A 202 -10.58 -0.82 -26.75
N VAL A 203 -11.41 -0.19 -25.93
CA VAL A 203 -12.34 -0.81 -24.99
C VAL A 203 -13.11 -1.91 -25.74
N ALA A 204 -13.22 -3.08 -25.13
CA ALA A 204 -13.97 -4.20 -25.66
C ALA A 204 -15.46 -3.83 -25.71
N ASP A 205 -16.00 -3.65 -26.91
CA ASP A 205 -17.45 -3.69 -27.14
C ASP A 205 -17.87 -5.15 -27.20
N GLU A 206 -18.82 -5.51 -26.34
CA GLU A 206 -19.67 -6.68 -26.48
C GLU A 206 -20.53 -6.52 -27.74
N ASP A 207 -20.45 -7.44 -28.71
CA ASP A 207 -21.66 -8.10 -29.25
C ASP A 207 -21.38 -9.19 -30.31
N SER A 208 -22.10 -10.30 -30.11
CA SER A 208 -22.75 -11.20 -31.07
C SER A 208 -21.98 -12.26 -31.89
N ASP A 209 -22.50 -13.49 -31.72
CA ASP A 209 -22.20 -14.77 -32.36
C ASP A 209 -22.36 -14.79 -33.89
N THR A 210 -21.56 -15.63 -34.58
CA THR A 210 -22.06 -16.78 -35.39
C THR A 210 -20.94 -17.46 -36.20
N GLY A 211 -20.88 -18.81 -36.13
CA GLY A 211 -20.43 -19.66 -37.24
C GLY A 211 -19.13 -20.46 -37.07
N ALA A 212 -19.17 -21.58 -36.36
CA ALA A 212 -18.24 -22.72 -36.57
C ALA A 212 -18.80 -23.64 -37.68
N PRO A 213 -18.01 -24.55 -38.31
CA PRO A 213 -17.69 -25.82 -37.63
C PRO A 213 -16.33 -26.52 -37.95
N THR A 214 -15.76 -27.08 -36.88
CA THR A 214 -15.14 -28.43 -36.70
C THR A 214 -13.88 -28.92 -37.45
N ALA A 215 -12.82 -29.21 -36.67
CA ALA A 215 -11.99 -30.45 -36.69
C ALA A 215 -11.07 -30.50 -35.42
N PRO A 216 -10.52 -31.65 -34.98
CA PRO A 216 -11.13 -32.73 -34.18
C PRO A 216 -10.46 -32.89 -32.77
N PRO A 217 -10.86 -33.87 -31.92
CA PRO A 217 -10.77 -33.78 -30.46
C PRO A 217 -9.46 -34.38 -29.91
N GLY A 218 -8.90 -33.77 -28.86
CA GLY A 218 -7.84 -34.46 -28.10
C GLY A 218 -7.08 -33.65 -27.07
N TRP A 219 -7.13 -32.32 -27.07
CA TRP A 219 -6.24 -31.51 -26.22
C TRP A 219 -7.04 -30.62 -25.26
N ARG A 220 -7.82 -31.25 -24.37
CA ARG A 220 -8.32 -30.61 -23.15
C ARG A 220 -7.88 -31.41 -21.92
N LYS A 221 -7.39 -30.66 -20.92
CA LYS A 221 -7.32 -30.99 -19.50
C LYS A 221 -6.29 -32.06 -19.06
N ARG A 222 -5.01 -31.68 -18.93
CA ARG A 222 -4.10 -32.24 -17.90
C ARG A 222 -2.99 -31.25 -17.52
N ALA A 223 -3.30 -30.29 -16.64
CA ALA A 223 -2.27 -29.58 -15.87
C ALA A 223 -2.84 -28.89 -14.61
N ASN A 224 -3.95 -29.39 -14.03
CA ASN A 224 -4.53 -28.76 -12.83
C ASN A 224 -5.26 -29.73 -11.89
N LEU A 225 -4.70 -30.92 -11.66
CA LEU A 225 -5.21 -31.89 -10.67
C LEU A 225 -4.10 -32.58 -9.85
N GLY A 226 -2.89 -32.00 -9.83
CA GLY A 226 -1.75 -32.49 -9.03
C GLY A 226 -1.51 -31.71 -7.73
N MET A 227 -2.51 -30.98 -7.22
CA MET A 227 -2.38 -30.16 -6.01
C MET A 227 -3.63 -30.20 -5.12
N TYR A 228 -4.31 -31.36 -5.09
CA TYR A 228 -5.40 -31.64 -4.14
C TYR A 228 -5.24 -32.99 -3.41
N THR A 229 -4.06 -33.61 -3.47
CA THR A 229 -3.78 -34.92 -2.83
C THR A 229 -2.74 -34.85 -1.71
N ILE A 230 -2.35 -33.65 -1.25
CA ILE A 230 -1.43 -33.48 -0.11
C ILE A 230 -2.17 -33.19 1.21
N LEU A 231 -3.45 -32.80 1.15
CA LEU A 231 -4.25 -32.50 2.36
C LEU A 231 -5.04 -33.68 2.92
N ASP A 232 -4.97 -34.86 2.31
CA ASP A 232 -5.68 -36.09 2.73
C ASP A 232 -4.76 -37.11 3.43
N LYS A 233 -3.61 -36.66 3.93
CA LYS A 233 -2.65 -37.49 4.71
C LYS A 233 -2.27 -36.89 6.06
N ILE A 234 -2.99 -35.86 6.53
CA ILE A 234 -2.73 -35.20 7.82
C ILE A 234 -3.97 -35.20 8.74
N PHE A 235 -5.09 -35.82 8.34
CA PHE A 235 -6.22 -36.15 9.22
C PHE A 235 -6.59 -37.61 9.10
#